data_AF-A0A414KBW6-F1
#
_entry.id   AF-A0A414KBW6-F1
#
_cell.length_a   1.000
_cell.length_b   1.000
_cell.length_c   1.000
_cell.angle_alpha   90.00
_cell.angle_beta   90.00
_cell.angle_gamma   90.00
#
_symmetry.space_group_name_H-M   'P 1'
#
loop_
_entity.id
_entity.type
_entity.pdbx_description
1 polymer ?
#
loop_
_entity_poly.entity_id
_entity_poly.type
_entity_poly.pdbx_seq_one_letter_code
_entity_poly.pdbx_strand_id
1 'polypeptide(L)'
;MSNQRTYESVDTIDVMRISQELILKNRVAYKHLALGIPVQQILDEIIPQLIKLYKGHVIQIVQFKNDLAYINLAVLFDDSYTLTMHQSKIGKSRKLMRAINDKYGSATITIINCRYNDVHDPEKNSTHLYKARSGRAIWTRKETEENNHE
;
A
#
# COMPACT_ATOMS: atom_id res chain seq x y z
N MET A 1 45.39 -0.70 -14.73
CA MET A 1 44.85 -1.30 -13.49
C MET A 1 43.47 -1.86 -13.81
N SER A 2 43.32 -3.18 -13.77
CA SER A 2 42.06 -3.87 -14.05
C SER A 2 41.24 -3.94 -12.76
N ASN A 3 40.08 -3.27 -12.74
CA ASN A 3 39.09 -3.43 -11.67
C ASN A 3 38.40 -4.79 -11.83
N GLN A 4 39.03 -5.86 -11.31
CA GLN A 4 38.37 -7.15 -11.16
C GLN A 4 37.25 -7.00 -10.13
N ARG A 5 36.00 -6.95 -10.59
CA ARG A 5 34.83 -7.11 -9.72
C ARG A 5 34.84 -8.55 -9.22
N THR A 6 35.15 -8.74 -7.94
CA THR A 6 34.90 -9.99 -7.23
C THR A 6 33.40 -10.17 -7.12
N TYR A 7 32.83 -11.08 -7.91
CA TYR A 7 31.46 -11.54 -7.73
C TYR A 7 31.48 -12.53 -6.56
N GLU A 8 30.85 -12.17 -5.44
CA GLU A 8 30.59 -13.10 -4.35
C GLU A 8 29.66 -14.22 -4.86
N SER A 9 30.00 -15.47 -4.56
CA SER A 9 29.14 -16.60 -4.89
C SER A 9 27.84 -16.49 -4.10
N VAL A 10 26.71 -16.40 -4.79
CA VAL A 10 25.38 -16.39 -4.15
C VAL A 10 25.13 -17.75 -3.50
N ASP A 11 24.74 -17.77 -2.23
CA ASP A 11 24.38 -18.99 -1.51
C ASP A 11 23.16 -19.66 -2.19
N THR A 12 23.30 -20.93 -2.56
CA THR A 12 22.23 -21.73 -3.15
C THR A 12 20.98 -21.76 -2.26
N ILE A 13 21.12 -21.71 -0.93
CA ILE A 13 20.00 -21.63 0.02
C ILE A 13 19.22 -20.32 -0.18
N ASP A 14 19.92 -19.20 -0.36
CA ASP A 14 19.29 -17.91 -0.62
C ASP A 14 18.54 -17.90 -1.96
N VAL A 15 19.12 -18.52 -2.99
CA VAL A 15 18.46 -18.69 -4.30
C VAL A 15 17.18 -19.52 -4.18
N MET A 16 17.21 -20.63 -3.44
CA MET A 16 16.02 -21.45 -3.21
C MET A 16 14.93 -20.69 -2.45
N ARG A 17 15.30 -19.95 -1.39
CA ARG A 17 14.36 -19.12 -0.63
C ARG A 17 13.69 -18.06 -1.51
N ILE A 18 14.47 -17.30 -2.28
CA ILE A 18 13.94 -16.28 -3.20
C ILE A 18 13.01 -16.91 -4.25
N SER A 19 13.41 -18.06 -4.80
CA SER A 19 12.59 -18.79 -5.78
C SER A 19 11.25 -19.21 -5.20
N GLN A 20 11.25 -19.73 -3.97
CA GLN A 20 10.02 -20.13 -3.26
C GLN A 20 9.10 -18.93 -3.00
N GLU A 21 9.66 -17.80 -2.57
CA GLU A 21 8.90 -16.55 -2.37
C GLU A 21 8.25 -16.05 -3.67
N LEU A 22 8.98 -16.09 -4.78
CA LEU A 22 8.46 -15.69 -6.10
C LEU A 22 7.35 -16.63 -6.59
N ILE A 23 7.50 -17.95 -6.42
CA ILE A 23 6.47 -18.93 -6.77
C ILE A 23 5.19 -18.67 -5.98
N LEU A 24 5.30 -18.39 -4.68
CA LEU A 24 4.15 -18.10 -3.83
C LEU A 24 3.45 -16.79 -4.24
N LYS A 25 4.22 -15.72 -4.48
CA LYS A 25 3.69 -14.44 -4.97
C LYS A 25 2.96 -14.59 -6.31
N ASN A 26 3.58 -15.28 -7.27
CA ASN A 26 2.98 -15.54 -8.57
C ASN A 26 1.72 -16.38 -8.45
N ARG A 27 1.72 -17.44 -7.64
CA ARG A 27 0.54 -18.28 -7.41
C ARG A 27 -0.63 -17.48 -6.84
N VAL A 28 -0.37 -16.56 -5.92
CA VAL A 28 -1.38 -15.64 -5.37
C VAL A 28 -1.95 -14.74 -6.47
N ALA A 29 -1.08 -14.07 -7.23
CA ALA A 29 -1.49 -13.19 -8.33
C ALA A 29 -2.33 -13.94 -9.39
N TYR A 30 -1.87 -15.12 -9.80
CA TYR A 30 -2.61 -15.98 -10.74
C TYR A 30 -3.92 -16.52 -10.16
N LYS A 31 -3.98 -16.81 -8.85
CA LYS A 31 -5.24 -17.21 -8.19
C LYS A 31 -6.25 -16.07 -8.22
N HIS A 32 -5.84 -14.83 -7.99
CA HIS A 32 -6.74 -13.67 -8.11
C HIS A 32 -7.25 -13.48 -9.54
N LEU A 33 -6.35 -13.57 -10.53
CA LEU A 33 -6.72 -13.51 -11.95
C LEU A 33 -7.69 -14.64 -12.34
N ALA A 34 -7.47 -15.86 -11.81
CA ALA A 34 -8.32 -17.01 -12.07
C ALA A 34 -9.68 -16.97 -11.36
N LEU A 35 -9.78 -16.30 -10.20
CA LEU A 35 -11.04 -16.12 -9.49
C LEU A 35 -11.94 -15.04 -10.12
N GLY A 36 -11.42 -14.24 -11.06
CA GLY A 36 -12.19 -13.20 -11.75
C GLY A 36 -12.73 -12.11 -10.83
N ILE A 37 -12.17 -11.97 -9.61
CA ILE A 37 -12.66 -11.02 -8.62
C ILE A 37 -12.31 -9.60 -9.09
N PRO A 38 -13.30 -8.72 -9.31
CA PRO A 38 -13.01 -7.35 -9.71
C PRO A 38 -12.27 -6.61 -8.60
N VAL A 39 -11.17 -5.93 -8.93
CA VAL A 39 -10.45 -5.03 -8.00
C VAL A 39 -11.42 -4.05 -7.34
N GLN A 40 -12.37 -3.53 -8.12
CA GLN A 40 -13.36 -2.58 -7.63
C GLN A 40 -14.21 -3.14 -6.48
N GLN A 41 -14.58 -4.42 -6.52
CA GLN A 41 -15.35 -5.05 -5.44
C GLN A 41 -14.58 -5.01 -4.11
N ILE A 42 -13.26 -5.24 -4.15
CA ILE A 42 -12.41 -5.18 -2.95
C ILE A 42 -12.26 -3.73 -2.47
N LEU A 43 -12.10 -2.79 -3.40
CA LEU A 43 -12.00 -1.35 -3.11
C LEU A 43 -13.27 -0.80 -2.46
N ASP A 44 -14.44 -1.16 -3.00
CA ASP A 44 -15.75 -0.75 -2.49
C ASP A 44 -16.01 -1.27 -1.07
N GLU A 45 -15.42 -2.43 -0.72
CA GLU A 45 -15.50 -2.97 0.64
C GLU A 45 -14.53 -2.27 1.61
N ILE A 46 -13.27 -2.04 1.20
CA ILE A 46 -12.23 -1.56 2.10
C ILE A 46 -12.26 -0.04 2.32
N ILE A 47 -12.55 0.75 1.27
CA ILE A 47 -12.48 2.22 1.32
C ILE A 47 -13.42 2.80 2.40
N PRO A 48 -14.72 2.44 2.45
CA PRO A 48 -15.63 2.94 3.49
C PRO A 48 -15.17 2.57 4.90
N GLN A 49 -14.57 1.39 5.07
CA GLN A 49 -14.07 0.94 6.37
C GLN A 49 -12.84 1.74 6.82
N LEU A 50 -11.94 2.10 5.90
CA LEU A 50 -10.81 2.98 6.20
C LEU A 50 -11.27 4.39 6.56
N ILE A 51 -12.22 4.95 5.80
CA ILE A 51 -12.82 6.25 6.08
C ILE A 51 -13.51 6.23 7.46
N LYS A 52 -14.26 5.18 7.78
CA LYS A 52 -14.90 5.03 9.10
C LYS A 52 -13.89 4.90 10.23
N LEU A 53 -12.81 4.16 10.01
CA LEU A 53 -11.75 3.93 11.02
C LEU A 53 -11.01 5.22 11.36
N TYR A 54 -10.65 5.98 10.33
CA TYR A 54 -9.81 7.16 10.47
C TYR A 54 -10.60 8.48 10.50
N LYS A 55 -11.90 8.45 10.19
CA LYS A 55 -12.83 9.58 10.24
C LYS A 55 -12.33 10.75 9.37
N GLY A 56 -12.61 11.99 9.79
CA GLY A 56 -12.30 13.21 9.04
C GLY A 56 -10.82 13.46 8.76
N HIS A 57 -9.91 12.65 9.32
CA HIS A 57 -8.47 12.78 9.11
C HIS A 57 -8.01 12.27 7.75
N VAL A 58 -8.80 11.47 7.03
CA VAL A 58 -8.42 10.98 5.70
C VAL A 58 -8.64 12.09 4.68
N ILE A 59 -7.56 12.54 4.05
CA ILE A 59 -7.60 13.48 2.91
C ILE A 59 -7.80 12.73 1.61
N GLN A 60 -7.04 11.66 1.42
CA GLN A 60 -6.97 10.95 0.16
C GLN A 60 -6.60 9.49 0.38
N ILE A 61 -7.11 8.61 -0.48
CA ILE A 61 -6.65 7.23 -0.60
C ILE A 61 -6.08 7.07 -2.00
N VAL A 62 -4.81 6.67 -2.03
CA VAL A 62 -4.05 6.52 -3.27
C VAL A 62 -3.76 5.05 -3.50
N GLN A 63 -4.09 4.56 -4.69
CA GLN A 63 -3.67 3.24 -5.16
C GLN A 63 -2.34 3.36 -5.90
N PHE A 64 -1.35 2.56 -5.52
CA PHE A 64 -0.04 2.56 -6.17
C PHE A 64 0.39 1.16 -6.61
N LYS A 65 1.35 1.10 -7.52
CA LYS A 65 1.92 -0.17 -8.01
C LYS A 65 3.09 -0.60 -7.13
N ASN A 66 3.05 -1.85 -6.66
CA ASN A 66 4.15 -2.49 -5.94
C ASN A 66 3.96 -4.00 -5.87
N ASP A 67 5.04 -4.74 -5.65
CA ASP A 67 5.04 -6.21 -5.55
C ASP A 67 4.76 -6.71 -4.12
N LEU A 68 4.26 -5.84 -3.24
CA LEU A 68 3.90 -6.18 -1.86
C LEU A 68 2.55 -6.90 -1.77
N ALA A 69 1.57 -6.49 -2.57
CA ALA A 69 0.24 -7.07 -2.63
C ALA A 69 -0.40 -6.78 -3.99
N TYR A 70 -1.48 -7.51 -4.31
CA TYR A 70 -2.24 -7.28 -5.53
C TYR A 70 -2.83 -5.86 -5.59
N ILE A 71 -3.31 -5.34 -4.45
CA ILE A 71 -3.78 -3.96 -4.27
C ILE A 71 -2.91 -3.29 -3.20
N ASN A 72 -2.26 -2.18 -3.55
CA ASN A 72 -1.46 -1.41 -2.58
C ASN A 72 -2.11 -0.02 -2.40
N LEU A 73 -2.47 0.31 -1.16
CA LEU A 73 -3.10 1.58 -0.82
C LEU A 73 -2.21 2.41 0.11
N ALA A 74 -2.19 3.72 -0.12
CA ALA A 74 -1.70 4.71 0.82
C ALA A 74 -2.89 5.53 1.33
N VAL A 75 -3.06 5.59 2.65
CA VAL A 75 -4.04 6.47 3.29
C VAL A 75 -3.31 7.73 3.72
N LEU A 76 -3.71 8.87 3.14
CA LEU A 76 -3.10 10.17 3.38
C LEU A 76 -3.90 10.93 4.43
N PHE A 77 -3.21 11.38 5.47
CA PHE A 77 -3.83 12.09 6.59
C PHE A 77 -3.51 13.58 6.60
N ASP A 78 -4.43 14.38 7.14
CA ASP A 78 -4.12 15.77 7.49
C ASP A 78 -3.17 15.88 8.69
N ASP A 79 -2.69 17.10 8.94
CA ASP A 79 -1.75 17.38 10.03
C ASP A 79 -2.37 17.21 11.42
N SER A 80 -3.70 17.16 11.53
CA SER A 80 -4.39 16.91 12.80
C SER A 80 -4.30 15.43 13.22
N TYR A 81 -3.89 14.53 12.32
CA TYR A 81 -3.69 13.12 12.62
C TYR A 81 -2.39 12.86 13.37
N THR A 82 -2.48 12.74 14.69
CA THR A 82 -1.32 12.61 15.57
C THR A 82 -0.78 11.17 15.65
N LEU A 83 0.47 11.03 16.13
CA LEU A 83 1.10 9.74 16.37
C LEU A 83 0.31 8.88 17.38
N THR A 84 -0.24 9.46 18.43
CA THR A 84 -1.08 8.76 19.42
C THR A 84 -2.36 8.21 18.79
N MET A 85 -2.96 8.98 17.87
CA MET A 85 -4.11 8.51 17.09
C MET A 85 -3.74 7.37 16.14
N HIS A 86 -2.52 7.40 15.59
CA HIS A 86 -1.99 6.30 14.80
C HIS A 86 -1.83 5.02 15.63
N GLN A 87 -1.14 5.12 16.78
CA GLN A 87 -0.91 3.98 17.67
C GLN A 87 -2.23 3.35 18.16
N SER A 88 -3.25 4.14 18.45
CA SER A 88 -4.56 3.61 18.86
C SER A 88 -5.36 2.95 17.73
N LYS A 89 -5.08 3.28 16.46
CA LYS A 89 -5.82 2.77 15.29
C LYS A 89 -5.06 1.71 14.48
N ILE A 90 -3.74 1.62 14.61
CA ILE A 90 -2.92 0.70 13.79
C ILE A 90 -3.32 -0.76 13.96
N GLY A 91 -3.69 -1.18 15.17
CA GLY A 91 -4.20 -2.52 15.42
C GLY A 91 -5.51 -2.82 14.66
N LYS A 92 -6.43 -1.85 14.60
CA LYS A 92 -7.69 -1.98 13.87
C LYS A 92 -7.47 -1.99 12.35
N SER A 93 -6.56 -1.15 11.85
CA SER A 93 -6.15 -1.15 10.44
C SER A 93 -5.55 -2.49 10.01
N ARG A 94 -4.65 -3.06 10.83
CA ARG A 94 -4.08 -4.38 10.59
C ARG A 94 -5.13 -5.49 10.61
N LYS A 95 -6.12 -5.42 11.51
CA LYS A 95 -7.24 -6.38 11.53
C LYS A 95 -8.09 -6.29 10.26
N LEU A 96 -8.38 -5.08 9.81
CA LEU A 96 -9.13 -4.83 8.58
C LEU A 96 -8.40 -5.36 7.34
N MET A 97 -7.10 -5.07 7.23
CA MET A 97 -6.24 -5.61 6.16
C MET A 97 -6.21 -7.14 6.17
N ARG A 98 -6.09 -7.76 7.36
CA ARG A 98 -6.14 -9.23 7.51
C ARG A 98 -7.48 -9.78 7.06
N ALA A 99 -8.60 -9.19 7.47
CA ALA A 99 -9.93 -9.66 7.08
C ALA A 99 -10.13 -9.68 5.55
N ILE A 100 -9.64 -8.66 4.83
CA ILE A 100 -9.66 -8.66 3.35
C ILE A 100 -8.76 -9.76 2.79
N ASN A 101 -7.54 -9.91 3.31
CA ASN A 101 -6.62 -10.96 2.86
C ASN A 101 -7.15 -12.38 3.17
N ASP A 102 -7.80 -12.59 4.29
CA ASP A 102 -8.38 -13.88 4.65
C ASP A 102 -9.57 -14.21 3.74
N LYS A 103 -10.37 -13.20 3.37
CA LYS A 103 -11.55 -13.35 2.50
C LYS A 103 -11.20 -13.57 1.03
N TYR A 104 -10.26 -12.79 0.49
CA TYR A 104 -9.98 -12.76 -0.95
C TYR A 104 -8.70 -13.50 -1.34
N GLY A 105 -7.80 -13.77 -0.40
CA GLY A 105 -6.52 -14.44 -0.61
C GLY A 105 -5.36 -13.73 0.07
N SER A 106 -4.37 -14.49 0.53
CA SER A 106 -3.16 -13.93 1.13
C SER A 106 -2.53 -12.88 0.20
N ALA A 107 -2.09 -11.74 0.74
CA ALA A 107 -1.50 -10.65 -0.04
C ALA A 107 -2.42 -10.05 -1.13
N THR A 108 -3.75 -10.09 -0.92
CA THR A 108 -4.72 -9.32 -1.71
C THR A 108 -4.46 -7.83 -1.57
N ILE A 109 -4.30 -7.34 -0.34
CA ILE A 109 -4.18 -5.92 -0.03
C ILE A 109 -3.07 -5.64 0.98
N THR A 110 -2.39 -4.52 0.77
CA THR A 110 -1.53 -3.86 1.75
C THR A 110 -1.87 -2.38 1.88
N ILE A 111 -1.63 -1.83 3.06
CA ILE A 111 -1.98 -0.45 3.40
C ILE A 111 -0.79 0.21 4.08
N ILE A 112 -0.40 1.39 3.58
CA ILE A 112 0.56 2.28 4.23
C ILE A 112 -0.13 3.58 4.65
N ASN A 113 0.41 4.22 5.68
CA ASN A 113 -0.12 5.45 6.25
C ASN A 113 0.92 6.55 6.04
N CYS A 114 0.50 7.68 5.46
CA CYS A 114 1.39 8.82 5.20
C CYS A 114 0.68 10.13 5.55
N ARG A 115 1.44 11.19 5.84
CA ARG A 115 0.87 12.54 5.90
C ARG A 115 0.70 13.09 4.50
N TYR A 116 -0.41 13.76 4.23
CA TYR A 116 -0.71 14.37 2.95
C TYR A 116 0.36 15.39 2.55
N ASN A 117 0.72 16.28 3.47
CA ASN A 117 1.75 17.30 3.24
C ASN A 117 3.12 16.68 2.98
N ASP A 118 3.49 15.62 3.71
CA ASP A 118 4.75 14.91 3.47
C ASP A 118 4.80 14.26 2.08
N VAL A 119 3.66 13.81 1.54
CA VAL A 119 3.55 13.26 0.18
C VAL A 119 3.64 14.35 -0.87
N HIS A 120 3.19 15.58 -0.61
CA HIS A 120 3.24 16.67 -1.60
C HIS A 120 4.50 17.54 -1.48
N ASP A 121 5.29 17.37 -0.43
CA ASP A 121 6.57 18.05 -0.23
C ASP A 121 7.69 17.37 -1.04
N PRO A 122 8.23 17.99 -2.10
CA PRO A 122 9.27 17.39 -2.93
C PRO A 122 10.61 17.22 -2.19
N GLU A 123 10.85 17.95 -1.09
CA GLU A 123 12.09 17.88 -0.32
C GLU A 123 12.14 16.63 0.58
N LYS A 124 10.97 16.11 0.97
CA LYS A 124 10.89 14.90 1.80
C LYS A 124 11.11 13.65 0.97
N ASN A 125 12.12 12.87 1.33
CA ASN A 125 12.50 11.67 0.61
C ASN A 125 12.38 10.43 1.49
N SER A 126 11.38 9.60 1.22
CA SER A 126 11.33 8.24 1.74
C SER A 126 10.68 7.30 0.73
N THR A 127 11.06 6.02 0.78
CA THR A 127 10.51 4.97 -0.09
C THR A 127 8.98 4.87 0.00
N HIS A 128 8.40 5.14 1.17
CA HIS A 128 6.95 5.12 1.36
C HIS A 128 6.27 6.33 0.71
N LEU A 129 6.88 7.52 0.82
CA LEU A 129 6.36 8.74 0.19
C LEU A 129 6.42 8.65 -1.33
N TYR A 130 7.51 8.11 -1.89
CA TYR A 130 7.62 7.88 -3.34
C TYR A 130 6.51 6.96 -3.88
N LYS A 131 6.17 5.90 -3.15
CA LYS A 131 5.07 4.99 -3.52
C LYS A 131 3.73 5.71 -3.54
N ALA A 132 3.46 6.54 -2.52
CA ALA A 132 2.24 7.34 -2.48
C ALA A 132 2.21 8.39 -3.62
N ARG A 133 3.31 9.10 -3.88
CA ARG A 133 3.42 10.11 -4.95
C ARG A 133 3.19 9.56 -6.36
N SER A 134 3.67 8.34 -6.62
CA SER A 134 3.55 7.67 -7.92
C SER A 134 2.21 6.97 -8.14
N GLY A 135 1.33 6.97 -7.14
CA GLY A 135 0.02 6.35 -7.23
C GLY A 135 -1.06 7.25 -7.83
N ARG A 136 -2.23 6.66 -8.06
CA ARG A 136 -3.45 7.35 -8.49
C ARG A 136 -4.39 7.52 -7.30
N ALA A 137 -4.89 8.73 -7.08
CA ALA A 137 -5.97 8.98 -6.14
C ALA A 137 -7.24 8.23 -6.59
N ILE A 138 -7.77 7.38 -5.72
CA ILE A 138 -9.01 6.62 -5.96
C ILE A 138 -10.17 7.08 -5.05
N TRP A 139 -9.85 7.91 -4.06
CA TRP A 139 -10.81 8.61 -3.23
C TRP A 139 -10.16 9.88 -2.68
N THR A 140 -10.88 10.99 -2.70
CA THR A 140 -10.45 12.27 -2.14
C THR A 140 -11.59 12.80 -1.26
N ARG A 141 -11.25 13.45 -0.14
CA ARG A 141 -12.22 14.16 0.68
C ARG A 141 -12.77 15.34 -0.11
N LYS A 142 -14.10 15.48 -0.19
CA LYS A 142 -14.80 16.50 -1.02
C LYS A 142 -14.23 17.92 -0.88
N GLU A 143 -13.92 18.36 0.34
CA GLU A 143 -13.34 19.68 0.62
C GLU A 143 -11.95 19.92 -0.01
N THR A 144 -11.29 18.86 -0.51
CA THR A 144 -9.97 18.91 -1.15
C THR A 144 -10.07 18.69 -2.66
N GLU A 145 -11.27 18.42 -3.21
CA GLU A 145 -11.51 18.31 -4.65
C GLU A 145 -11.53 19.69 -5.34
N GLU A 146 -12.00 20.73 -4.64
CA GLU A 146 -12.11 22.10 -5.18
C GLU A 146 -10.74 22.79 -5.41
N ASN A 147 -9.70 22.42 -4.66
CA ASN A 147 -8.36 23.04 -4.77
C ASN A 147 -7.44 22.39 -5.82
N ASN A 148 -7.86 21.32 -6.50
CA ASN A 148 -7.05 20.62 -7.51
C ASN A 148 -7.42 21.02 -8.96
N HIS A 149 -8.27 22.04 -9.12
CA HIS A 149 -8.76 22.54 -10.41
C HIS A 149 -8.50 24.03 -10.65
N GLU A 150 -7.68 24.69 -9.81
CA GLU A 150 -7.11 26.03 -10.08
C GLU A 150 -5.64 25.95 -10.49
#